data_AF-A0A920K4B5-F1
#
_entry.id   AF-A0A920K4B5-F1
#
_cell.length_a   1.000
_cell.length_b   1.000
_cell.length_c   1.000
_cell.angle_alpha   90.00
_cell.angle_beta   90.00
_cell.angle_gamma   90.00
#
_symmetry.space_group_name_H-M   'P 1'
#
loop_
_entity.id
_entity.type
_entity.pdbx_description
1 polymer ?
#
loop_
_entity_poly.entity_id
_entity_poly.type
_entity_poly.pdbx_seq_one_letter_code
_entity_poly.pdbx_strand_id
1 'polypeptide(L)' 'MDPKLIEILICPITAKRLRLSKDKKFWERLTKKFAYPIIDGIPRLSPEDVIDDFKKKIGYKFLGSNPQD' A
#
# COMPACT_ATOMS: atom_id res chain seq x y z
N MET A 1 19.39 2.06 -14.17
CA MET A 1 18.17 2.29 -13.38
C MET A 1 18.58 3.17 -12.21
N ASP A 2 18.06 4.39 -12.11
CA ASP A 2 18.59 5.42 -11.19
C ASP A 2 18.10 5.18 -9.75
N PRO A 3 19.01 5.04 -8.75
CA PRO A 3 18.61 4.76 -7.37
C PRO A 3 17.77 5.87 -6.74
N LYS A 4 17.88 7.13 -7.22
CA LYS A 4 17.05 8.24 -6.73
C LYS A 4 15.59 8.18 -7.20
N LEU A 5 15.30 7.38 -8.22
CA LEU A 5 13.94 7.21 -8.74
C LEU A 5 13.08 6.25 -7.87
N ILE A 6 13.73 5.34 -7.13
CA ILE A 6 13.08 4.27 -6.37
C ILE A 6 12.81 4.70 -4.90
N GLU A 7 13.47 5.75 -4.42
CA GLU A 7 13.46 6.16 -3.00
C GLU A 7 12.36 7.15 -2.59
N ILE A 8 11.51 7.61 -3.52
CA ILE A 8 10.44 8.57 -3.19
C ILE A 8 9.09 8.00 -3.65
N LEU A 9 8.64 6.93 -2.98
CA LEU A 9 7.24 6.51 -3.07
C LEU A 9 6.38 7.51 -2.28
N ILE A 10 5.96 8.55 -3.00
CA ILE A 10 5.04 9.58 -2.56
C ILE A 10 3.60 9.19 -2.86
N CYS A 11 2.68 9.71 -2.07
CA CYS A 11 1.26 9.60 -2.31
C CYS A 11 0.91 10.35 -3.61
N PRO A 12 0.26 9.70 -4.59
CA PRO A 12 -0.12 10.32 -5.87
C PRO A 12 -1.09 11.49 -5.69
N ILE A 13 -1.86 11.50 -4.60
CA ILE A 13 -2.88 12.54 -4.33
C ILE A 13 -2.29 13.73 -3.55
N THR A 14 -1.34 13.48 -2.64
CA THR A 14 -0.89 14.50 -1.67
C THR A 14 0.58 14.87 -1.78
N ALA A 15 1.34 14.18 -2.63
CA ALA A 15 2.80 14.28 -2.76
C ALA A 15 3.57 14.11 -1.43
N LYS A 16 2.92 13.57 -0.38
CA LYS A 16 3.57 13.26 0.91
C LYS A 16 4.14 11.86 0.89
N ARG A 17 5.21 11.62 1.64
CA ARG A 17 5.84 10.28 1.76
C ARG A 17 4.84 9.24 2.24
N LEU A 18 4.89 8.05 1.63
CA LEU A 18 4.23 6.86 2.12
C LEU A 18 5.21 6.02 2.94
N ARG A 19 4.67 5.24 3.88
CA ARG A 19 5.41 4.28 4.69
C ARG A 19 5.03 2.88 4.27
N LEU A 20 6.01 2.00 4.11
CA LEU A 20 5.75 0.58 3.88
C LEU A 20 5.16 -0.05 5.16
N SER A 21 4.07 -0.81 5.01
CA SER A 21 3.49 -1.61 6.07
C SER A 21 4.50 -2.65 6.58
N LYS A 22 4.31 -3.16 7.81
CA LYS A 22 5.23 -4.16 8.39
C LYS A 22 5.30 -5.44 7.57
N ASP A 23 4.16 -5.84 7.00
CA ASP A 23 3.99 -7.01 6.12
C ASP A 23 4.48 -6.76 4.69
N LYS A 24 4.89 -5.54 4.35
CA LYS A 24 5.35 -5.12 3.02
C LYS A 24 4.33 -5.32 1.89
N LYS A 25 3.03 -5.38 2.19
CA LYS A 25 1.96 -5.48 1.19
C LYS A 25 1.27 -4.15 0.90
N PHE A 26 1.51 -3.12 1.71
CA PHE A 26 0.84 -1.83 1.56
C PHE A 26 1.77 -0.64 1.76
N TRP A 27 1.44 0.45 1.08
CA TRP A 27 1.99 1.78 1.34
C TRP A 27 0.96 2.63 2.08
N GLU A 28 1.25 2.92 3.35
CA GLU A 28 0.38 3.63 4.28
C GLU A 28 0.74 5.12 4.37
N ARG A 29 -0.26 6.00 4.47
CA ARG A 29 -0.01 7.40 4.82
C ARG A 29 -0.11 7.58 6.34
N LEU A 30 0.97 8.05 6.98
CA LEU A 30 1.03 8.20 8.44
C LEU A 30 -0.10 9.06 9.05
N THR A 31 -0.58 10.05 8.30
CA THR A 31 -1.52 11.09 8.81
C THR A 31 -2.96 10.94 8.34
N LYS A 32 -3.29 9.96 7.47
CA LYS A 32 -4.67 9.65 7.04
C LYS A 32 -4.82 8.14 6.98
N LYS A 33 -6.00 7.63 7.32
CA LYS A 33 -6.31 6.19 7.36
C LYS A 33 -6.55 5.60 5.95
N PHE A 34 -5.63 5.79 5.02
CA PHE A 34 -5.69 5.12 3.72
C PHE A 34 -4.36 4.49 3.34
N ALA A 35 -4.40 3.50 2.44
CA ALA A 35 -3.23 2.80 1.93
C ALA A 35 -3.36 2.46 0.43
N TYR A 36 -2.24 2.14 -0.19
CA TYR A 36 -2.15 1.61 -1.56
C TYR A 36 -1.57 0.19 -1.54
N PRO A 37 -2.15 -0.78 -2.28
CA PRO A 37 -1.66 -2.14 -2.29
C PRO A 37 -0.39 -2.31 -3.12
N ILE A 38 0.37 -3.35 -2.80
CA ILE A 38 1.47 -3.88 -3.60
C ILE A 38 0.99 -5.23 -4.14
N ILE A 39 0.88 -5.35 -5.46
CA ILE A 39 0.39 -6.55 -6.15
C ILE A 39 1.50 -7.02 -7.07
N ASP A 40 1.91 -8.29 -6.95
CA ASP A 40 3.03 -8.87 -7.69
C ASP A 40 4.35 -8.07 -7.58
N GLY A 41 4.57 -7.46 -6.42
CA GLY A 41 5.73 -6.60 -6.16
C GLY A 41 5.62 -5.18 -6.75
N ILE A 42 4.50 -4.85 -7.40
CA ILE A 42 4.26 -3.54 -8.04
C ILE A 42 3.33 -2.69 -7.16
N PRO A 43 3.78 -1.51 -6.70
CA PRO A 43 2.91 -0.55 -6.01
C PRO A 43 1.83 0.01 -6.94
N ARG A 44 0.56 -0.15 -6.56
CA ARG A 44 -0.59 0.43 -7.27
C ARG A 44 -0.88 1.84 -6.74
N LEU A 45 -0.09 2.83 -7.17
CA LEU A 45 -0.24 4.24 -6.76
C LEU A 45 -1.22 5.02 -7.66
N SER A 46 -2.41 4.46 -7.94
CA SER A 46 -3.49 5.18 -8.62
C SER A 46 -4.56 5.61 -7.60
N PRO A 47 -5.23 6.77 -7.79
CA PRO A 47 -6.36 7.17 -6.95
C PRO A 47 -7.49 6.14 -6.87
N GLU A 48 -7.68 5.31 -7.89
CA GLU A 48 -8.69 4.24 -7.92
C GLU A 48 -8.35 3.04 -7.01
N ASP A 49 -7.07 2.83 -6.71
CA ASP A 49 -6.58 1.72 -5.90
C ASP A 49 -6.51 2.07 -4.39
N VAL A 50 -6.98 3.26 -4.01
CA VAL A 50 -6.96 3.73 -2.63
C VAL A 50 -7.87 2.85 -1.77
N ILE A 51 -7.30 2.29 -0.71
CA ILE A 51 -8.07 1.61 0.33
C ILE A 51 -8.28 2.61 1.47
N ASP A 52 -9.45 3.22 1.54
CA ASP A 52 -9.84 4.05 2.68
C ASP A 52 -10.35 3.18 3.83
N ASP A 53 -9.97 3.55 5.05
CA ASP A 53 -10.38 2.85 6.28
C ASP A 53 -9.86 1.40 6.44
N PHE A 54 -8.57 1.19 6.16
CA PHE A 54 -7.88 -0.09 6.40
C PHE A 54 -8.03 -0.64 7.84
N LYS A 55 -8.32 0.23 8.83
CA LYS A 55 -8.54 -0.14 10.23
C LYS A 55 -9.94 -0.68 10.54
N LYS A 56 -10.96 -0.42 9.72
CA LYS A 56 -12.29 -1.05 9.85
C LYS A 56 -12.34 -2.39 9.10
N LYS A 57 -11.44 -2.57 8.13
CA LYS A 57 -11.19 -3.82 7.41
C LYS A 57 -10.19 -4.74 8.13
N ILE A 58 -10.04 -4.67 9.46
CA ILE A 58 -9.33 -5.69 10.25
C ILE A 58 -10.24 -6.93 10.45
N GLY A 59 -10.99 -7.25 9.40
CA GLY A 59 -11.32 -8.61 8.97
C GLY A 59 -10.45 -9.00 7.77
N TYR A 60 -9.16 -8.62 7.76
CA TYR A 60 -8.16 -9.17 6.84
C TYR A 60 -7.88 -10.63 7.21
N LYS A 61 -8.86 -11.50 6.93
CA LYS A 61 -8.76 -12.96 6.92
C LYS A 61 -8.12 -13.48 5.62
N PHE A 62 -7.89 -12.64 4.61
CA PHE A 62 -7.42 -13.09 3.30
C PHE A 62 -6.13 -12.41 2.89
N LEU A 63 -5.04 -12.68 3.61
CA LEU A 63 -3.69 -12.51 3.06
C LEU A 63 -2.73 -13.59 3.62
N GLY A 64 -3.25 -14.80 3.81
CA GLY A 64 -2.52 -15.98 4.29
C GLY A 64 -3.22 -17.33 4.04
N SER A 65 -4.13 -17.43 3.07
CA SER A 65 -4.68 -18.72 2.65
C SER A 65 -4.63 -18.79 1.13
N ASN A 66 -3.68 -19.58 0.64
CA ASN A 66 -3.65 -20.07 -0.73
C ASN A 66 -4.95 -20.87 -0.96
N PRO A 67 -5.80 -20.58 -1.96
CA PRO A 67 -6.96 -21.42 -2.30
C PRO A 67 -6.55 -22.69 -3.07
N GLN A 68 -5.40 -23.27 -2.74
CA GLN A 68 -4.86 -24.51 -3.31
C GLN A 68 -4.23 -25.31 -2.16
N ASP A 69 -5.09 -25.80 -1.27
CA ASP A 69 -4.96 -27.00 -0.44
C ASP A 69 -6.37 -27.58 -0.26
#